data_AF-A0A439I7X3-F1
#
_entry.id   AF-A0A439I7X3-F1
#
_cell.length_a   1.000
_cell.length_b   1.000
_cell.length_c   1.000
_cell.angle_alpha   90.00
_cell.angle_beta   90.00
_cell.angle_gamma   90.00
#
_symmetry.space_group_name_H-M   'P 1'
#
loop_
_entity.id
_entity.type
_entity.pdbx_description
1 polymer ?
#
loop_
_entity_poly.entity_id
_entity_poly.type
_entity_poly.pdbx_seq_one_letter_code
_entity_poly.pdbx_strand_id
1 'polypeptide(L)'
;MAKGKFERTKPHVNIGTIGHVDHGKTSLTAAITKYFGEYKRYDQIDAAPEEKARGITISTAHVEYETANRHYAHVDCPGHADYVKNMITGAAQMDGAILVVSAADGPMPQTREHILLARQVGVPSIVVFLNKVDQVDDAELLELVELEVRELLTKNEFPGDDIPIVKGSALAALEDSD
;
A
#
# COMPACT_ATOMS: atom_id res chain seq x y z
N MET A 1 29.80 6.01 9.28
CA MET A 1 29.86 4.89 10.23
C MET A 1 29.37 3.65 9.49
N ALA A 2 30.07 2.52 9.55
CA ALA A 2 29.57 1.30 8.94
C ALA A 2 28.25 0.94 9.64
N LYS A 3 27.14 0.85 8.88
CA LYS A 3 25.89 0.28 9.40
C LYS A 3 26.25 -1.06 10.01
N GLY A 4 25.89 -1.28 11.28
CA GLY A 4 26.14 -2.54 11.96
C GLY A 4 25.60 -3.71 11.13
N LYS A 5 26.24 -4.87 11.23
CA LYS A 5 25.80 -6.07 10.51
C LYS A 5 24.36 -6.38 10.94
N PHE A 6 23.42 -6.33 10.00
CA PHE A 6 22.02 -6.61 10.29
C PHE A 6 21.86 -8.06 10.76
N GLU A 7 21.27 -8.26 11.94
CA GLU A 7 21.01 -9.58 12.51
C GLU A 7 19.59 -10.04 12.16
N ARG A 8 19.50 -11.11 11.37
CA ARG A 8 18.21 -11.72 10.98
C ARG A 8 17.68 -12.60 12.12
N THR A 9 17.01 -11.99 13.10
CA THR A 9 16.43 -12.69 14.25
C THR A 9 14.98 -13.14 14.05
N LYS A 10 14.28 -12.55 13.05
CA LYS A 10 12.86 -12.81 12.76
C LYS A 10 12.67 -13.32 11.33
N PRO A 11 11.58 -14.08 11.05
CA PRO A 11 11.18 -14.40 9.69
C PRO A 11 11.00 -13.11 8.87
N HIS A 12 11.55 -13.11 7.66
CA HIS A 12 11.54 -11.98 6.74
C HIS A 12 10.43 -12.15 5.70
N VAL A 13 9.68 -11.08 5.41
CA VAL A 13 8.63 -11.05 4.40
C VAL A 13 8.75 -9.77 3.58
N ASN A 14 8.73 -9.90 2.25
CA ASN A 14 8.66 -8.78 1.33
C ASN A 14 7.21 -8.42 1.06
N ILE A 15 6.81 -7.18 1.31
CA ILE A 15 5.47 -6.69 1.00
C ILE A 15 5.53 -5.36 0.26
N GLY A 16 4.40 -4.86 -0.21
CA GLY A 16 4.34 -3.51 -0.74
C GLY A 16 2.93 -2.98 -0.95
N THR A 17 2.83 -1.68 -1.13
CA THR A 17 1.56 -0.97 -1.38
C THR A 17 1.30 -0.88 -2.87
N ILE A 18 0.07 -1.21 -3.28
CA ILE A 18 -0.43 -1.06 -4.65
C ILE A 18 -1.80 -0.38 -4.61
N GLY A 19 -2.22 0.21 -5.74
CA GLY A 19 -3.51 0.89 -5.88
C GLY A 19 -3.38 2.17 -6.70
N HIS A 20 -4.52 2.80 -6.96
CA HIS A 20 -4.62 3.99 -7.79
C HIS A 20 -3.82 5.18 -7.25
N VAL A 21 -3.48 6.13 -8.14
CA VAL A 21 -2.87 7.41 -7.77
C VAL A 21 -3.73 8.13 -6.73
N ASP A 22 -3.11 8.87 -5.83
CA ASP A 22 -3.76 9.64 -4.76
C ASP A 22 -4.63 8.88 -3.75
N HIS A 23 -4.67 7.54 -3.79
CA HIS A 23 -5.35 6.73 -2.77
C HIS A 23 -4.60 6.65 -1.44
N GLY A 24 -3.38 7.22 -1.36
CA GLY A 24 -2.62 7.36 -0.11
C GLY A 24 -1.67 6.20 0.23
N LYS A 25 -1.11 5.53 -0.79
CA LYS A 25 -0.08 4.47 -0.61
C LYS A 25 1.10 4.96 0.22
N THR A 26 1.74 6.05 -0.20
CA THR A 26 2.91 6.63 0.45
C THR A 26 2.60 7.16 1.85
N SER A 27 1.42 7.75 2.06
CA SER A 27 0.96 8.15 3.40
C SER A 27 0.80 6.94 4.33
N LEU A 28 0.21 5.84 3.84
CA LEU A 28 0.10 4.61 4.61
C LEU A 28 1.48 4.02 4.93
N THR A 29 2.39 4.00 3.95
CA THR A 29 3.77 3.54 4.15
C THR A 29 4.48 4.36 5.24
N ALA A 30 4.37 5.69 5.19
CA ALA A 30 4.91 6.57 6.21
C ALA A 30 4.28 6.29 7.60
N ALA A 31 2.95 6.11 7.66
CA ALA A 31 2.24 5.77 8.90
C ALA A 31 2.77 4.47 9.50
N ILE A 32 2.92 3.42 8.70
CA ILE A 32 3.46 2.13 9.16
C ILE A 32 4.86 2.29 9.75
N THR A 33 5.74 3.04 9.08
CA THR A 33 7.10 3.27 9.61
C THR A 33 7.11 4.05 10.92
N LYS A 34 6.13 4.96 11.14
CA LYS A 34 5.98 5.71 12.38
C LYS A 34 5.75 4.79 13.59
N TYR A 35 4.95 3.74 13.41
CA TYR A 35 4.56 2.84 14.50
C TYR A 35 5.47 1.61 14.66
N PHE A 36 6.10 1.14 13.58
CA PHE A 36 6.81 -0.16 13.57
C PHE A 36 8.28 -0.10 13.16
N GLY A 37 8.82 1.09 12.86
CA GLY A 37 10.18 1.21 12.38
C GLY A 37 10.82 2.56 12.67
N GLU A 38 11.91 2.85 11.97
CA GLU A 38 12.46 4.20 11.91
C GLU A 38 11.51 5.04 11.07
N TYR A 39 10.87 6.02 11.71
CA TYR A 39 9.90 6.88 11.05
C TYR A 39 10.50 7.55 9.81
N LYS A 40 9.93 7.24 8.65
CA LYS A 40 10.21 7.91 7.39
C LYS A 40 9.02 8.77 7.02
N ARG A 41 9.27 10.08 6.93
CA ARG A 41 8.26 11.04 6.49
C ARG A 41 7.91 10.81 5.03
N TYR A 42 6.72 11.25 4.63
CA TYR A 42 6.25 11.22 3.24
C TYR A 42 7.31 11.73 2.26
N ASP A 43 7.93 12.88 2.56
CA ASP A 43 8.92 13.56 1.73
C ASP A 43 10.32 12.90 1.73
N GLN A 44 10.52 11.89 2.58
CA GLN A 44 11.70 11.03 2.60
C GLN A 44 11.47 9.72 1.84
N ILE A 45 10.20 9.34 1.61
CA ILE A 45 9.81 8.22 0.75
C ILE A 45 9.78 8.72 -0.70
N ASP A 46 9.00 9.77 -0.98
CA ASP A 46 8.98 10.51 -2.25
C ASP A 46 10.10 11.57 -2.24
N ALA A 47 11.35 11.11 -2.24
CA ALA A 47 12.51 11.97 -2.05
C ALA A 47 12.99 12.67 -3.33
N ALA A 48 12.65 12.15 -4.52
CA ALA A 48 13.18 12.70 -5.76
C ALA A 48 12.61 14.10 -6.05
N PRO A 49 13.40 15.05 -6.59
CA PRO A 49 12.92 16.39 -6.90
C PRO A 49 11.69 16.40 -7.84
N GLU A 50 11.62 15.45 -8.77
CA GLU A 50 10.49 15.29 -9.68
C GLU A 50 9.22 14.78 -8.97
N GLU A 51 9.36 13.87 -8.01
CA GLU A 51 8.26 13.35 -7.19
C GLU A 51 7.68 14.47 -6.33
N LYS A 52 8.54 15.25 -5.67
CA LYS A 52 8.11 16.41 -4.86
C LYS A 52 7.43 17.48 -5.69
N ALA A 53 7.89 17.71 -6.93
CA ALA A 53 7.30 18.70 -7.81
C ALA A 53 5.92 18.28 -8.36
N ARG A 54 5.71 16.98 -8.56
CA ARG A 54 4.47 16.43 -9.14
C ARG A 54 3.48 15.89 -8.13
N GLY A 55 3.91 15.66 -6.88
CA GLY A 55 3.07 15.07 -5.83
C GLY A 55 2.70 13.61 -6.08
N ILE A 56 3.48 12.89 -6.89
CA ILE A 56 3.25 11.47 -7.22
C ILE A 56 4.53 10.66 -7.04
N THR A 57 4.40 9.43 -6.56
CA THR A 57 5.48 8.45 -6.53
C THR A 57 5.84 8.04 -7.97
N ILE A 58 7.13 8.10 -8.31
CA ILE A 58 7.66 7.75 -9.63
C ILE A 58 8.51 6.48 -9.52
N SER A 59 9.41 6.45 -8.54
CA SER A 59 10.31 5.34 -8.26
C SER A 59 9.79 4.50 -7.11
N THR A 60 10.07 3.19 -7.13
CA THR A 60 9.75 2.34 -5.97
C THR A 60 10.62 2.72 -4.78
N ALA A 61 10.01 3.02 -3.64
CA ALA A 61 10.73 3.31 -2.41
C ALA A 61 10.78 2.06 -1.52
N HIS A 62 11.96 1.77 -0.96
CA HIS A 62 12.13 0.66 -0.03
C HIS A 62 12.22 1.18 1.41
N VAL A 63 11.35 0.68 2.28
CA VAL A 63 11.37 0.94 3.72
C VAL A 63 11.40 -0.38 4.48
N GLU A 64 11.97 -0.37 5.67
CA GLU A 64 12.07 -1.54 6.53
C GLU A 64 11.43 -1.22 7.88
N TYR A 65 10.72 -2.19 8.43
CA TYR A 65 10.12 -2.13 9.76
C TYR A 65 9.89 -3.55 10.28
N GLU A 66 9.57 -3.68 11.56
CA GLU A 66 9.32 -4.98 12.15
C GLU A 66 8.16 -4.95 13.14
N THR A 67 7.48 -6.08 13.25
CA THR A 67 6.54 -6.33 14.34
C THR A 67 7.20 -7.24 15.37
N ALA A 68 6.47 -7.60 16.42
CA ALA A 68 6.92 -8.63 17.36
C ALA A 68 7.23 -9.96 16.67
N ASN A 69 6.56 -10.27 15.55
CA ASN A 69 6.58 -11.60 14.93
C ASN A 69 7.50 -11.70 13.70
N ARG A 70 7.69 -10.62 12.93
CA ARG A 70 8.33 -10.65 11.61
C ARG A 70 9.08 -9.36 11.31
N HIS A 71 10.06 -9.46 10.42
CA HIS A 71 10.70 -8.32 9.78
C HIS A 71 10.12 -8.14 8.37
N TYR A 72 9.87 -6.90 7.98
CA TYR A 72 9.30 -6.55 6.68
C TYR A 72 10.23 -5.66 5.88
N ALA A 73 10.47 -6.04 4.63
CA ALA A 73 10.89 -5.10 3.60
C ALA A 73 9.65 -4.68 2.82
N HIS A 74 9.36 -3.39 2.79
CA HIS A 74 8.17 -2.82 2.18
C HIS A 74 8.57 -2.00 0.95
N VAL A 75 7.95 -2.31 -0.19
CA VAL A 75 8.12 -1.59 -1.46
C VAL A 75 6.89 -0.71 -1.71
N ASP A 76 7.06 0.60 -1.69
CA ASP A 76 6.00 1.56 -2.05
C ASP A 76 5.95 1.67 -3.58
N CYS A 77 4.89 1.19 -4.23
CA CYS A 77 4.78 1.19 -5.69
C CYS A 77 4.01 2.43 -6.21
N PRO A 78 4.39 2.97 -7.37
CA PRO A 78 3.67 4.08 -7.98
C PRO A 78 2.27 3.65 -8.46
N GLY A 79 1.29 4.56 -8.38
CA GLY A 79 -0.11 4.30 -8.81
C GLY A 79 -0.53 5.00 -10.10
N HIS A 80 0.36 5.75 -10.74
CA HIS A 80 0.10 6.47 -11.98
C HIS A 80 0.36 5.56 -13.18
N ALA A 81 -0.48 5.63 -14.22
CA ALA A 81 -0.41 4.73 -15.39
C ALA A 81 0.97 4.73 -16.07
N ASP A 82 1.58 5.92 -16.19
CA ASP A 82 2.90 6.09 -16.82
C ASP A 82 4.03 5.31 -16.14
N TYR A 83 3.86 4.92 -14.87
CA TYR A 83 4.89 4.25 -14.07
C TYR A 83 4.52 2.80 -13.73
N VAL A 84 3.56 2.20 -14.44
CA VAL A 84 3.14 0.80 -14.26
C VAL A 84 4.30 -0.20 -14.33
N LYS A 85 5.33 0.07 -15.14
CA LYS A 85 6.53 -0.78 -15.25
C LYS A 85 7.29 -0.93 -13.93
N ASN A 86 7.36 0.15 -13.15
CA ASN A 86 8.03 0.16 -11.86
C ASN A 86 7.22 -0.64 -10.84
N MET A 87 5.88 -0.52 -10.89
CA MET A 87 4.98 -1.34 -10.10
C MET A 87 5.19 -2.84 -10.40
N ILE A 88 5.23 -3.25 -11.68
CA ILE A 88 5.42 -4.67 -12.07
C ILE A 88 6.73 -5.23 -11.47
N THR A 89 7.80 -4.45 -11.54
CA THR A 89 9.11 -4.86 -11.01
C THR A 89 9.09 -4.97 -9.48
N GLY A 90 8.39 -4.07 -8.80
CA GLY A 90 8.20 -4.12 -7.34
C GLY A 90 7.32 -5.30 -6.92
N ALA A 91 6.18 -5.50 -7.59
CA ALA A 91 5.20 -6.55 -7.27
C ALA A 91 5.76 -7.96 -7.45
N ALA A 92 6.64 -8.18 -8.42
CA ALA A 92 7.30 -9.47 -8.64
C ALA A 92 8.19 -9.92 -7.46
N GLN A 93 8.52 -9.02 -6.53
CA GLN A 93 9.32 -9.31 -5.34
C GLN A 93 8.47 -9.54 -4.08
N MET A 94 7.14 -9.39 -4.17
CA MET A 94 6.26 -9.38 -3.01
C MET A 94 5.75 -10.78 -2.63
N ASP A 95 5.97 -11.15 -1.37
CA ASP A 95 5.30 -12.28 -0.72
C ASP A 95 3.84 -11.94 -0.34
N GLY A 96 3.44 -10.68 -0.45
CA GLY A 96 2.07 -10.21 -0.35
C GLY A 96 1.95 -8.70 -0.58
N ALA A 97 0.76 -8.22 -0.94
CA ALA A 97 0.54 -6.80 -1.21
C ALA A 97 -0.54 -6.19 -0.31
N ILE A 98 -0.39 -4.90 -0.03
CA ILE A 98 -1.40 -4.05 0.59
C ILE A 98 -2.08 -3.26 -0.53
N LEU A 99 -3.32 -3.61 -0.87
CA LEU A 99 -4.13 -2.85 -1.80
C LEU A 99 -4.75 -1.65 -1.08
N VAL A 100 -4.36 -0.44 -1.49
CA VAL A 100 -4.87 0.81 -0.92
C VAL A 100 -5.97 1.37 -1.82
N VAL A 101 -7.18 1.47 -1.26
CA VAL A 101 -8.36 2.01 -1.95
C VAL A 101 -8.90 3.19 -1.16
N SER A 102 -9.12 4.33 -1.81
CA SER A 102 -9.80 5.47 -1.20
C SER A 102 -11.28 5.15 -1.01
N ALA A 103 -11.79 5.31 0.20
CA ALA A 103 -13.21 5.15 0.51
C ALA A 103 -14.09 6.18 -0.22
N ALA A 104 -13.54 7.39 -0.44
CA ALA A 104 -14.24 8.46 -1.15
C ALA A 104 -14.34 8.23 -2.66
N ASP A 105 -13.33 7.55 -3.25
CA ASP A 105 -13.24 7.36 -4.71
C ASP A 105 -13.66 5.96 -5.17
N GLY A 106 -13.50 4.94 -4.31
CA GLY A 106 -13.74 3.54 -4.65
C GLY A 106 -12.73 2.93 -5.64
N PRO A 107 -13.06 1.80 -6.28
CA PRO A 107 -12.17 1.10 -7.21
C PRO A 107 -12.00 1.79 -8.58
N MET A 108 -10.92 2.57 -8.68
CA MET A 108 -10.49 3.27 -9.90
C MET A 108 -9.74 2.39 -10.92
N PRO A 109 -9.46 2.86 -12.16
CA PRO A 109 -8.86 2.04 -13.23
C PRO A 109 -7.55 1.34 -12.83
N GLN A 110 -6.63 2.05 -12.17
CA GLN A 110 -5.36 1.48 -11.72
C GLN A 110 -5.54 0.52 -10.54
N THR A 111 -6.61 0.62 -9.76
CA THR A 111 -6.95 -0.42 -8.76
C THR A 111 -7.20 -1.75 -9.48
N ARG A 112 -7.96 -1.73 -10.57
CA ARG A 112 -8.28 -2.92 -11.40
C ARG A 112 -7.02 -3.46 -12.07
N GLU A 113 -6.24 -2.57 -12.69
CA GLU A 113 -4.98 -2.92 -13.35
C GLU A 113 -3.98 -3.51 -12.35
N HIS A 114 -3.85 -2.93 -11.17
CA HIS A 114 -2.88 -3.38 -10.18
C HIS A 114 -3.21 -4.75 -9.61
N ILE A 115 -4.49 -5.07 -9.37
CA ILE A 115 -4.91 -6.41 -8.94
C ILE A 115 -4.60 -7.43 -10.03
N LEU A 116 -4.92 -7.11 -11.29
CA LEU A 116 -4.63 -7.98 -12.43
C LEU A 116 -3.12 -8.25 -12.56
N LEU A 117 -2.30 -7.20 -12.49
CA LEU A 117 -0.84 -7.32 -12.60
C LEU A 117 -0.25 -8.08 -11.41
N ALA A 118 -0.72 -7.82 -10.17
CA ALA A 118 -0.31 -8.56 -8.99
C ALA A 118 -0.56 -10.06 -9.15
N ARG A 119 -1.72 -10.44 -9.70
CA ARG A 119 -2.02 -11.84 -10.04
C ARG A 119 -1.06 -12.40 -11.08
N GLN A 120 -0.81 -11.66 -12.16
CA GLN A 120 0.04 -12.10 -13.28
C GLN A 120 1.52 -12.28 -12.89
N VAL A 121 2.03 -11.44 -11.99
CA VAL A 121 3.41 -11.56 -11.47
C VAL A 121 3.53 -12.52 -10.30
N GLY A 122 2.42 -13.14 -9.87
CA GLY A 122 2.43 -14.22 -8.88
C GLY A 122 2.39 -13.77 -7.42
N VAL A 123 1.89 -12.57 -7.10
CA VAL A 123 1.68 -12.15 -5.71
C VAL A 123 0.68 -13.12 -5.05
N PRO A 124 1.07 -13.84 -3.98
CA PRO A 124 0.28 -14.96 -3.48
C PRO A 124 -0.85 -14.53 -2.54
N SER A 125 -0.80 -13.32 -1.98
CA SER A 125 -1.80 -12.84 -1.01
C SER A 125 -1.92 -11.33 -1.03
N ILE A 126 -3.14 -10.83 -0.83
CA ILE A 126 -3.47 -9.41 -0.74
C ILE A 126 -4.22 -9.14 0.56
N VAL A 127 -3.91 -8.03 1.22
CA VAL A 127 -4.76 -7.40 2.24
C VAL A 127 -5.22 -6.04 1.72
N VAL A 128 -6.39 -5.57 2.13
CA VAL A 128 -6.92 -4.27 1.69
C VAL A 128 -6.89 -3.28 2.83
N PHE A 129 -6.43 -2.06 2.53
CA PHE A 129 -6.63 -0.90 3.37
C PHE A 129 -7.58 0.07 2.65
N LEU A 130 -8.80 0.18 3.18
CA LEU A 130 -9.79 1.15 2.74
C LEU A 130 -9.49 2.48 3.46
N ASN A 131 -8.76 3.35 2.76
CA ASN A 131 -8.20 4.60 3.26
C ASN A 131 -9.19 5.77 3.14
N LYS A 132 -8.88 6.90 3.78
CA LYS A 132 -9.65 8.15 3.72
C LYS A 132 -11.10 8.01 4.20
N VAL A 133 -11.34 7.11 5.17
CA VAL A 133 -12.68 6.95 5.75
C VAL A 133 -13.12 8.21 6.52
N ASP A 134 -12.18 9.05 6.93
CA ASP A 134 -12.42 10.38 7.50
C ASP A 134 -13.13 11.34 6.53
N GLN A 135 -13.17 11.02 5.24
CA GLN A 135 -13.82 11.82 4.20
C GLN A 135 -15.23 11.30 3.84
N VAL A 136 -15.68 10.22 4.49
CA VAL A 136 -16.93 9.54 4.17
C VAL A 136 -17.78 9.38 5.43
N ASP A 137 -18.84 10.19 5.53
CA ASP A 137 -19.77 10.16 6.67
C ASP A 137 -20.88 9.09 6.53
N ASP A 138 -21.02 8.50 5.34
CA ASP A 138 -22.08 7.53 5.02
C ASP A 138 -21.58 6.08 5.13
N ALA A 139 -22.11 5.34 6.11
CA ALA A 139 -21.78 3.94 6.32
C ALA A 139 -22.22 3.03 5.16
N GLU A 140 -23.33 3.34 4.49
CA GLU A 140 -23.81 2.54 3.35
C GLU A 140 -22.86 2.68 2.16
N LEU A 141 -22.29 3.87 1.96
CA LEU A 141 -21.26 4.08 0.93
C LEU A 141 -19.99 3.29 1.22
N LEU A 142 -19.54 3.24 2.48
CA LEU A 142 -18.37 2.44 2.89
C LEU A 142 -18.59 0.94 2.65
N GLU A 143 -19.78 0.42 2.93
CA GLU A 143 -20.15 -0.97 2.67
C GLU A 143 -20.21 -1.27 1.18
N LEU A 144 -20.76 -0.35 0.38
CA LEU A 144 -20.81 -0.48 -1.08
C LEU A 144 -19.40 -0.52 -1.68
N VAL A 145 -18.51 0.39 -1.28
CA VAL A 145 -17.12 0.40 -1.76
C VAL A 145 -16.39 -0.88 -1.36
N GLU A 146 -16.60 -1.36 -0.13
CA GLU A 146 -16.03 -2.64 0.31
C GLU A 146 -16.50 -3.80 -0.58
N LEU A 147 -17.80 -3.88 -0.86
CA LEU A 147 -18.37 -4.90 -1.74
C LEU A 147 -17.74 -4.86 -3.14
N GLU A 148 -17.63 -3.67 -3.74
CA GLU A 148 -17.02 -3.52 -5.07
C GLU A 148 -15.55 -3.95 -5.09
N VAL A 149 -14.79 -3.69 -4.01
CA VAL A 149 -13.40 -4.18 -3.89
C VAL A 149 -13.36 -5.70 -3.81
N ARG A 150 -14.24 -6.32 -3.01
CA ARG A 150 -14.32 -7.79 -2.89
C ARG A 150 -14.65 -8.44 -4.22
N GLU A 151 -15.67 -7.94 -4.93
CA GLU A 151 -16.04 -8.43 -6.25
C GLU A 151 -14.88 -8.32 -7.25
N LEU A 152 -14.14 -7.21 -7.20
CA LEU A 152 -12.98 -7.01 -8.06
C LEU A 152 -11.84 -7.98 -7.75
N LEU A 153 -11.57 -8.26 -6.48
CA LEU A 153 -10.58 -9.27 -6.06
C LEU A 153 -11.00 -10.66 -6.53
N THR A 154 -12.26 -11.06 -6.30
CA THR A 154 -12.82 -12.34 -6.74
C THR A 154 -12.76 -12.51 -8.25
N LYS A 155 -13.08 -11.46 -9.01
CA LYS A 155 -12.97 -11.46 -10.48
C LYS A 155 -11.54 -11.73 -10.98
N ASN A 156 -10.53 -11.38 -10.18
CA ASN A 156 -9.12 -11.60 -10.50
C ASN A 156 -8.53 -12.82 -9.76
N GLU A 157 -9.38 -13.76 -9.34
CA GLU A 157 -8.99 -15.04 -8.74
C GLU A 157 -8.29 -14.94 -7.36
N PHE A 158 -8.49 -13.82 -6.66
CA PHE A 158 -8.17 -13.72 -5.24
C PHE A 158 -9.41 -14.11 -4.40
N PRO A 159 -9.23 -14.60 -3.15
CA PRO A 159 -10.35 -14.95 -2.28
C PRO A 159 -10.99 -13.69 -1.68
N GLY A 160 -11.73 -12.93 -2.49
CA GLY A 160 -12.25 -11.59 -2.14
C GLY A 160 -13.07 -11.54 -0.85
N ASP A 161 -13.82 -12.60 -0.53
CA ASP A 161 -14.63 -12.68 0.69
C ASP A 161 -13.80 -12.95 1.95
N ASP A 162 -12.67 -13.66 1.82
CA ASP A 162 -11.81 -14.03 2.95
C ASP A 162 -10.68 -13.02 3.20
N ILE A 163 -10.42 -12.12 2.25
CA ILE A 163 -9.37 -11.11 2.37
C ILE A 163 -9.72 -10.11 3.48
N PRO A 164 -8.79 -9.84 4.42
CA PRO A 164 -8.95 -8.78 5.42
C PRO A 164 -9.05 -7.41 4.75
N ILE A 165 -10.09 -6.66 5.10
CA ILE A 165 -10.28 -5.26 4.71
C ILE A 165 -10.26 -4.41 5.98
N VAL A 166 -9.25 -3.56 6.11
CA VAL A 166 -9.10 -2.64 7.25
C VAL A 166 -9.50 -1.24 6.80
N LYS A 167 -10.48 -0.65 7.49
CA LYS A 167 -10.98 0.71 7.26
C LYS A 167 -10.22 1.69 8.14
N GLY A 168 -9.73 2.80 7.60
CA GLY A 168 -9.02 3.79 8.40
C GLY A 168 -8.57 5.03 7.62
N SER A 169 -7.85 5.91 8.32
CA SER A 169 -7.22 7.09 7.74
C SER A 169 -5.71 7.04 7.96
N ALA A 170 -4.95 6.88 6.87
CA ALA A 170 -3.50 6.95 6.94
C ALA A 170 -2.99 8.35 7.32
N LEU A 171 -3.74 9.39 6.94
CA LEU A 171 -3.40 10.77 7.29
C LEU A 171 -3.62 11.02 8.79
N ALA A 172 -4.77 10.63 9.32
CA ALA A 172 -5.02 10.79 10.75
C ALA A 172 -4.01 10.01 11.61
N ALA A 173 -3.66 8.79 11.20
CA ALA A 173 -2.61 7.99 11.84
C ALA A 173 -1.22 8.65 11.80
N LEU A 174 -0.91 9.43 10.75
CA LEU A 174 0.32 10.21 10.65
C LEU A 174 0.31 11.45 11.54
N GLU A 175 -0.84 12.11 11.63
CA GLU A 175 -1.03 13.37 12.38
C GLU A 175 -1.34 13.16 13.86
N ASP A 176 -1.54 11.91 14.30
CA ASP A 176 -2.05 11.57 15.64
C ASP A 176 -3.40 12.24 15.93
N SER A 177 -4.27 12.32 14.91
CA SER A 177 -5.65 12.80 15.02
C SER A 177 -6.63 11.63 15.07
N ASP A 178 -7.76 11.87 15.74
CA ASP A 178 -8.87 10.91 15.91
C ASP A 178 -9.74 10.78 14.65
#